data_AF-A0A927U2Q9-F1
#
_entry.id   AF-A0A927U2Q9-F1
#
_cell.length_a   1.000
_cell.length_b   1.000
_cell.length_c   1.000
_cell.angle_alpha   90.00
_cell.angle_beta   90.00
_cell.angle_gamma   90.00
#
_symmetry.space_group_name_H-M   'P 1'
#
loop_
_entity.id
_entity.type
_entity.pdbx_description
1 polymer ?
#
loop_
_entity_poly.entity_id
_entity_poly.type
_entity_poly.pdbx_seq_one_letter_code
_entity_poly.pdbx_strand_id
1 'polypeptide(L)'
;MKIRKTKIVCTLGPATDKEDVLEQLIIEGMDVARFNFSHGEHSEQKARFEKLKELRKKHDRPVAALLDTKGPEIRIRDFAQGKVTLKKGQEFSLVTEDVPGDETKVSISYPDLVNDVAKDATILIDDGLIELQVNEVTETEIRCTVLNDGTISNRKGVNVPNVDLSMPYISEKDRSDIEFAIDQGFDFIAASFVRSADDILQIRKILDEKGCDKINIIAKIENMQGVNNIDEIIRVTDGIMVARGDMGVEIPFEEVPLIQKSIIRKVYNAGKVVITATQMLDSMMKNPRPTRAETTDVANAVFDGTSAIMLSGETAAGAYPVEALRTMVKIALATEESIDYASRFKKRGTIVNPDITSAISHATCMTAMDLGAKAIVTVTQSGQTARMISKFRPSSPIVCFSVNEKVCRQLNLSWGVRPYLLESYQSVDDLFDASVDMAMKKGIVESGDLVVITAGVPLGVSGTTNLIKVHVAGHILMTGKGLGDKSVTANLCVASTIEEMEKNFHAGDILVTKETTNEMMPYLKKAGGIVVEAFGSHSHAAIVGLSLDIPVLTGATSATSILKNGAYVNLDSKKGVVTVEQR
;
A
#
# COMPACT_ATOMS: atom_id res chain seq x y z
N MET A 1 -5.22 12.94 11.73
CA MET A 1 -5.97 12.31 10.60
C MET A 1 -5.69 10.81 10.61
N LYS A 2 -6.70 9.92 10.53
CA LYS A 2 -6.45 8.47 10.50
C LYS A 2 -5.86 8.07 9.15
N ILE A 3 -4.71 7.37 9.17
CA ILE A 3 -4.03 6.90 7.96
C ILE A 3 -4.60 5.53 7.58
N ARG A 4 -5.29 5.45 6.43
CA ARG A 4 -5.71 4.16 5.83
C ARG A 4 -4.50 3.26 5.58
N LYS A 5 -4.59 1.98 5.97
CA LYS A 5 -3.51 1.01 5.83
C LYS A 5 -3.62 0.19 4.53
N THR A 6 -4.80 -0.35 4.24
CA THR A 6 -5.08 -1.11 3.02
C THR A 6 -5.09 -0.17 1.83
N LYS A 7 -4.39 -0.58 0.77
CA LYS A 7 -4.23 0.22 -0.44
C LYS A 7 -5.40 0.01 -1.40
N ILE A 8 -5.64 0.97 -2.27
CA ILE A 8 -6.70 0.87 -3.28
C ILE A 8 -6.13 1.05 -4.68
N VAL A 9 -6.39 0.04 -5.50
CA VAL A 9 -6.10 0.03 -6.94
C VAL A 9 -7.38 0.40 -7.67
N CYS A 10 -7.34 1.35 -8.60
CA CYS A 10 -8.48 1.68 -9.46
C CYS A 10 -8.11 1.47 -10.92
N THR A 11 -8.97 0.79 -11.67
CA THR A 11 -8.80 0.62 -13.11
C THR A 11 -9.23 1.88 -13.84
N LEU A 12 -8.38 2.37 -14.75
CA LEU A 12 -8.68 3.47 -15.63
C LEU A 12 -9.43 3.00 -16.87
N GLY A 13 -10.33 3.83 -17.38
CA GLY A 13 -11.14 3.56 -18.56
C GLY A 13 -12.00 4.77 -18.95
N PRO A 14 -13.00 4.57 -19.83
CA PRO A 14 -13.84 5.66 -20.34
C PRO A 14 -14.51 6.53 -19.27
N ALA A 15 -14.85 5.97 -18.11
CA ALA A 15 -15.44 6.73 -17.01
C ALA A 15 -14.42 7.64 -16.31
N THR A 16 -13.14 7.24 -16.25
CA THR A 16 -12.05 8.05 -15.69
C THR A 16 -11.46 9.07 -16.66
N ASP A 17 -11.71 8.90 -17.97
CA ASP A 17 -11.26 9.85 -19.00
C ASP A 17 -12.09 11.13 -19.03
N LYS A 18 -13.26 11.12 -18.35
CA LYS A 18 -14.09 12.30 -18.15
C LYS A 18 -13.34 13.34 -17.32
N GLU A 19 -13.61 14.60 -17.60
CA GLU A 19 -13.00 15.74 -16.91
C GLU A 19 -13.14 15.60 -15.37
N ASP A 20 -12.07 15.96 -14.66
CA ASP A 20 -11.92 15.90 -13.20
C ASP A 20 -12.00 14.54 -12.52
N VAL A 21 -12.50 13.47 -13.15
CA VAL A 21 -12.71 12.18 -12.47
C VAL A 21 -11.39 11.57 -12.00
N LEU A 22 -10.37 11.49 -12.87
CA LEU A 22 -9.06 10.97 -12.47
C LEU A 22 -8.42 11.80 -11.35
N GLU A 23 -8.56 13.11 -11.40
CA GLU A 23 -8.07 14.02 -10.36
C GLU A 23 -8.78 13.76 -9.02
N GLN A 24 -10.10 13.62 -9.05
CA GLN A 24 -10.88 13.25 -7.87
C GLN A 24 -10.47 11.88 -7.32
N LEU A 25 -10.24 10.87 -8.17
CA LEU A 25 -9.76 9.56 -7.70
C LEU A 25 -8.42 9.68 -6.96
N ILE A 26 -7.49 10.49 -7.47
CA ILE A 26 -6.20 10.75 -6.80
C ILE A 26 -6.41 11.41 -5.45
N ILE A 27 -7.27 12.43 -5.36
CA ILE A 27 -7.55 13.19 -4.12
C ILE A 27 -8.29 12.34 -3.07
N GLU A 28 -9.25 11.54 -3.50
CA GLU A 28 -10.09 10.68 -2.64
C GLU A 28 -9.35 9.43 -2.15
N GLY A 29 -8.19 9.13 -2.74
CA GLY A 29 -7.23 8.18 -2.18
C GLY A 29 -7.06 6.91 -3.00
N MET A 30 -7.03 7.01 -4.33
CA MET A 30 -6.42 6.00 -5.18
C MET A 30 -4.91 5.93 -4.90
N ASP A 31 -4.37 4.73 -4.66
CA ASP A 31 -2.94 4.53 -4.44
C ASP A 31 -2.22 4.05 -5.72
N VAL A 32 -2.92 3.28 -6.56
CA VAL A 32 -2.40 2.73 -7.82
C VAL A 32 -3.47 2.84 -8.90
N ALA A 33 -3.06 3.31 -10.08
CA ALA A 33 -3.86 3.31 -11.30
C ALA A 33 -3.53 2.06 -12.13
N ARG A 34 -4.53 1.21 -12.36
CA ARG A 34 -4.44 0.03 -13.21
C ARG A 34 -4.83 0.36 -14.64
N PHE A 35 -4.01 -0.07 -15.59
CA PHE A 35 -4.22 0.04 -17.02
C PHE A 35 -4.45 -1.38 -17.56
N ASN A 36 -5.64 -1.67 -18.04
CA ASN A 36 -6.00 -3.00 -18.54
C ASN A 36 -5.70 -3.11 -20.04
N PHE A 37 -4.66 -3.86 -20.42
CA PHE A 37 -4.22 -3.99 -21.83
C PHE A 37 -4.95 -5.08 -22.62
N SER A 38 -5.93 -5.75 -22.01
CA SER A 38 -6.96 -6.50 -22.75
C SER A 38 -7.81 -5.58 -23.64
N HIS A 39 -7.80 -4.27 -23.38
CA HIS A 39 -8.52 -3.25 -24.12
C HIS A 39 -7.65 -2.00 -24.38
N GLY A 40 -8.00 -1.26 -25.43
CA GLY A 40 -7.35 0.00 -25.77
C GLY A 40 -5.98 -0.19 -26.42
N GLU A 41 -5.67 0.70 -27.35
CA GLU A 41 -4.37 0.74 -28.02
C GLU A 41 -3.32 1.47 -27.16
N HIS A 42 -2.04 1.26 -27.43
CA HIS A 42 -0.94 1.93 -26.72
C HIS A 42 -1.06 3.45 -26.70
N SER A 43 -1.59 4.06 -27.75
CA SER A 43 -1.80 5.51 -27.84
C SER A 43 -2.80 6.03 -26.81
N GLU A 44 -3.90 5.30 -26.61
CA GLU A 44 -4.92 5.61 -25.60
C GLU A 44 -4.35 5.43 -24.18
N GLN A 45 -3.65 4.32 -23.93
CA GLN A 45 -3.02 4.07 -22.64
C GLN A 45 -1.95 5.10 -22.31
N LYS A 46 -1.19 5.57 -23.31
CA LYS A 46 -0.20 6.65 -23.16
C LYS A 46 -0.84 7.97 -22.73
N ALA A 47 -1.99 8.33 -23.31
CA ALA A 47 -2.70 9.56 -22.94
C ALA A 47 -3.13 9.52 -21.45
N ARG A 48 -3.70 8.40 -20.99
CA ARG A 48 -4.04 8.18 -19.58
C ARG A 48 -2.81 8.24 -18.67
N PHE A 49 -1.70 7.67 -19.10
CA PHE A 49 -0.46 7.64 -18.32
C PHE A 49 0.15 9.03 -18.12
N GLU A 50 0.17 9.86 -19.18
CA GLU A 50 0.64 11.25 -19.05
C GLU A 50 -0.27 12.09 -18.15
N LYS A 51 -1.59 11.89 -18.23
CA LYS A 51 -2.53 12.57 -17.32
C LYS A 51 -2.31 12.16 -15.85
N LEU A 52 -2.07 10.87 -15.60
CA LEU A 52 -1.70 10.37 -14.27
C LEU A 52 -0.42 11.03 -13.75
N LYS A 53 0.62 11.16 -14.59
CA LYS A 53 1.89 11.81 -14.22
C LYS A 53 1.71 13.28 -13.87
N GLU A 54 0.92 14.02 -14.65
CA GLU A 54 0.59 15.42 -14.39
C GLU A 54 -0.09 15.57 -13.02
N LEU A 55 -1.17 14.82 -12.80
CA LEU A 55 -2.00 14.96 -11.61
C LEU A 55 -1.31 14.46 -10.33
N ARG A 56 -0.54 13.37 -10.41
CA ARG A 56 0.18 12.85 -9.24
C ARG A 56 1.26 13.84 -8.76
N LYS A 57 1.87 14.59 -9.68
CA LYS A 57 2.81 15.69 -9.35
C LYS A 57 2.07 16.91 -8.80
N LYS A 58 0.95 17.30 -9.42
CA LYS A 58 0.10 18.42 -8.97
C LYS A 58 -0.32 18.27 -7.50
N HIS A 59 -0.65 17.04 -7.09
CA HIS A 59 -1.17 16.75 -5.76
C HIS A 59 -0.14 16.22 -4.75
N ASP A 60 1.15 16.13 -5.12
CA ASP A 60 2.20 15.53 -4.29
C ASP A 60 1.81 14.14 -3.75
N ARG A 61 1.24 13.31 -4.63
CA ARG A 61 0.82 11.93 -4.31
C ARG A 61 1.57 10.94 -5.17
N PRO A 62 2.26 9.94 -4.60
CA PRO A 62 3.04 8.97 -5.35
C PRO A 62 2.14 7.85 -5.91
N VAL A 63 1.13 8.21 -6.70
CA VAL A 63 0.23 7.22 -7.32
C VAL A 63 0.99 6.41 -8.36
N ALA A 64 1.01 5.09 -8.18
CA ALA A 64 1.74 4.18 -9.05
C ALA A 64 0.93 3.82 -10.30
N ALA A 65 1.63 3.46 -11.37
CA ALA A 65 1.03 2.89 -12.57
C ALA A 65 1.27 1.37 -12.63
N LEU A 66 0.19 0.60 -12.81
CA LEU A 66 0.20 -0.85 -12.96
C LEU A 66 -0.36 -1.21 -14.34
N LEU A 67 0.47 -1.83 -15.18
CA LEU A 67 0.05 -2.43 -16.45
C LEU A 67 -0.49 -3.82 -16.14
N ASP A 68 -1.70 -4.15 -16.58
CA ASP A 68 -2.26 -5.51 -16.48
C ASP A 68 -2.26 -6.13 -17.87
N THR A 69 -1.47 -7.21 -18.05
CA THR A 69 -1.31 -7.88 -19.34
C THR A 69 -2.57 -8.62 -19.73
N LYS A 70 -2.74 -8.88 -21.02
CA LYS A 70 -3.88 -9.67 -21.48
C LYS A 70 -3.68 -11.14 -21.10
N GLY A 71 -2.46 -11.64 -21.29
CA GLY A 71 -2.08 -13.01 -21.01
C GLY A 71 -2.64 -14.03 -22.00
N PRO A 72 -2.30 -15.31 -21.78
CA PRO A 72 -2.76 -16.42 -22.60
C PRO A 72 -4.25 -16.69 -22.37
N GLU A 73 -5.08 -16.47 -23.38
CA GLU A 73 -6.52 -16.76 -23.35
C GLU A 73 -6.99 -17.47 -24.62
N ILE A 74 -7.96 -18.37 -24.48
CA ILE A 74 -8.65 -19.02 -25.59
C ILE A 74 -10.01 -18.36 -25.77
N ARG A 75 -10.42 -18.15 -27.02
CA ARG A 75 -11.73 -17.60 -27.36
C ARG A 75 -12.37 -18.38 -28.49
N ILE A 76 -13.70 -18.39 -28.53
CA ILE A 76 -14.43 -18.76 -29.73
C ILE A 76 -14.32 -17.64 -30.80
N ARG A 77 -14.47 -17.98 -32.07
CA ARG A 77 -14.47 -17.01 -33.18
C ARG A 77 -15.86 -16.39 -33.37
N ASP A 78 -16.10 -15.84 -34.55
CA ASP A 78 -17.34 -15.13 -34.85
C ASP A 78 -18.43 -16.11 -35.34
N PHE A 79 -19.65 -15.96 -34.85
CA PHE A 79 -20.83 -16.63 -35.37
C PHE A 79 -21.35 -15.91 -36.62
N ALA A 80 -21.93 -16.65 -37.57
CA ALA A 80 -22.50 -16.08 -38.79
C ALA A 80 -23.58 -15.02 -38.50
N GLN A 81 -24.34 -15.18 -37.41
CA GLN A 81 -25.37 -14.23 -36.95
C GLN A 81 -24.95 -13.40 -35.73
N GLY A 82 -23.66 -13.42 -35.37
CA GLY A 82 -23.10 -12.70 -34.22
C GLY A 82 -23.37 -13.31 -32.83
N LYS A 83 -24.36 -14.22 -32.74
CA LYS A 83 -24.69 -15.00 -31.53
C LYS A 83 -25.50 -16.25 -31.90
N VAL A 84 -25.49 -17.23 -30.99
CA VAL A 84 -26.32 -18.44 -31.05
C VAL A 84 -26.87 -18.78 -29.68
N THR A 85 -28.02 -19.45 -29.64
CA THR A 85 -28.60 -19.97 -28.41
C THR A 85 -28.41 -21.47 -28.37
N LEU A 86 -27.72 -21.96 -27.35
CA LEU A 86 -27.48 -23.38 -27.13
C LEU A 86 -28.50 -23.95 -26.14
N LYS A 87 -28.95 -25.17 -26.40
CA LYS A 87 -29.89 -25.91 -25.54
C LYS A 87 -29.22 -27.10 -24.87
N LYS A 88 -29.60 -27.36 -23.63
CA LYS A 88 -29.15 -28.52 -22.87
C LYS A 88 -29.40 -29.83 -23.65
N GLY A 89 -28.39 -30.68 -23.70
CA GLY A 89 -28.40 -31.98 -24.33
C GLY A 89 -28.12 -31.96 -25.84
N GLN A 90 -28.00 -30.79 -26.48
CA GLN A 90 -27.62 -30.72 -27.88
C GLN A 90 -26.13 -30.97 -28.07
N GLU A 91 -25.75 -31.47 -29.24
CA GLU A 91 -24.35 -31.56 -29.64
C GLU A 91 -23.85 -30.19 -30.12
N PHE A 92 -22.63 -29.86 -29.73
CA PHE A 92 -21.95 -28.65 -30.16
C PHE A 92 -20.44 -28.91 -30.26
N SER A 93 -19.83 -28.55 -31.39
CA SER A 93 -18.42 -28.83 -31.65
C SER A 93 -17.56 -27.56 -31.64
N LEU A 94 -16.39 -27.65 -31.00
CA LEU A 94 -15.33 -26.66 -31.15
C LEU A 94 -14.37 -27.14 -32.24
N VAL A 95 -14.13 -26.32 -33.25
CA VAL A 95 -13.36 -26.74 -34.44
C VAL A 95 -12.11 -25.90 -34.65
N THR A 96 -11.07 -26.51 -35.23
CA THR A 96 -9.80 -25.84 -35.53
C THR A 96 -9.83 -25.06 -36.85
N GLU A 97 -10.70 -25.46 -37.77
CA GLU A 97 -10.92 -24.78 -39.05
C GLU A 97 -11.47 -23.37 -38.83
N ASP A 98 -11.03 -22.39 -39.62
CA ASP A 98 -11.54 -21.02 -39.58
C ASP A 98 -12.87 -20.91 -40.35
N VAL A 99 -13.98 -21.09 -39.64
CA VAL A 99 -15.33 -21.07 -40.19
C VAL A 99 -16.27 -20.23 -39.30
N PRO A 100 -17.22 -19.49 -39.88
CA PRO A 100 -18.25 -18.83 -39.09
C PRO A 100 -19.04 -19.86 -38.29
N GLY A 101 -19.19 -19.63 -36.99
CA GLY A 101 -19.96 -20.53 -36.13
C GLY A 101 -21.47 -20.48 -36.37
N ASP A 102 -22.16 -21.56 -36.01
CA ASP A 102 -23.61 -21.71 -35.99
C ASP A 102 -24.08 -22.45 -34.72
N GLU A 103 -25.32 -22.97 -34.70
CA GLU A 103 -25.88 -23.69 -33.54
C GLU A 103 -25.23 -25.05 -33.28
N THR A 104 -24.42 -25.57 -34.22
CA THR A 104 -23.80 -26.90 -34.19
C THR A 104 -22.28 -26.85 -33.98
N LYS A 105 -21.61 -25.79 -34.42
CA LYS A 105 -20.16 -25.66 -34.23
C LYS A 105 -19.66 -24.22 -34.20
N VAL A 106 -18.48 -24.00 -33.63
CA VAL A 106 -17.75 -22.72 -33.70
C VAL A 106 -16.24 -22.93 -33.69
N SER A 107 -15.51 -22.11 -34.42
CA SER A 107 -14.05 -22.13 -34.42
C SER A 107 -13.46 -21.60 -33.12
N ILE A 108 -12.31 -22.12 -32.72
CA ILE A 108 -11.55 -21.65 -31.55
C ILE A 108 -10.30 -20.87 -31.97
N SER A 109 -9.82 -19.98 -31.09
CA SER A 109 -8.63 -19.17 -31.35
C SER A 109 -7.32 -19.94 -31.18
N TYR A 110 -7.37 -21.09 -30.51
CA TYR A 110 -6.23 -21.95 -30.22
C TYR A 110 -6.49 -23.36 -30.79
N PRO A 111 -6.08 -23.62 -32.04
CA PRO A 111 -6.30 -24.92 -32.69
C PRO A 111 -5.73 -26.11 -31.92
N ASP A 112 -4.58 -25.93 -31.26
CA ASP A 112 -3.89 -27.00 -30.53
C ASP A 112 -4.64 -27.45 -29.27
N LEU A 113 -5.78 -26.83 -28.92
CA LEU A 113 -6.64 -27.27 -27.82
C LEU A 113 -7.06 -28.74 -27.97
N VAL A 114 -7.21 -29.23 -29.21
CA VAL A 114 -7.52 -30.65 -29.50
C VAL A 114 -6.47 -31.62 -28.93
N ASN A 115 -5.24 -31.15 -28.70
CA ASN A 115 -4.16 -31.95 -28.12
C ASN A 115 -4.10 -31.86 -26.59
N ASP A 116 -4.71 -30.81 -26.02
CA ASP A 116 -4.68 -30.54 -24.58
C ASP A 116 -5.90 -31.14 -23.87
N VAL A 117 -7.05 -31.27 -24.55
CA VAL A 117 -8.27 -31.83 -23.98
C VAL A 117 -8.44 -33.32 -24.23
N ALA A 118 -9.12 -33.99 -23.30
CA ALA A 118 -9.48 -35.39 -23.42
C ALA A 118 -10.99 -35.59 -23.29
N LYS A 119 -11.46 -36.79 -23.64
CA LYS A 119 -12.81 -37.23 -23.33
C LYS A 119 -13.12 -37.01 -21.84
N ASP A 120 -14.36 -36.66 -21.54
CA ASP A 120 -14.86 -36.35 -20.19
C ASP A 120 -14.31 -35.05 -19.58
N ALA A 121 -13.51 -34.26 -20.31
CA ALA A 121 -13.15 -32.91 -19.90
C ALA A 121 -14.34 -31.93 -19.96
N THR A 122 -14.33 -30.93 -19.08
CA THR A 122 -15.29 -29.83 -19.07
C THR A 122 -14.71 -28.64 -19.81
N ILE A 123 -15.51 -28.01 -20.67
CA ILE A 123 -15.16 -26.75 -21.33
C ILE A 123 -16.24 -25.73 -20.99
N LEU A 124 -15.81 -24.55 -20.56
CA LEU A 124 -16.65 -23.43 -20.17
C LEU A 124 -16.54 -22.32 -21.22
N ILE A 125 -17.66 -21.73 -21.60
CA ILE A 125 -17.72 -20.60 -22.55
C ILE A 125 -18.40 -19.41 -21.89
N ASP A 126 -17.85 -18.21 -22.15
CA ASP A 126 -18.37 -16.93 -21.66
C ASP A 126 -18.42 -16.87 -20.13
N ASP A 127 -17.24 -17.00 -19.51
CA ASP A 127 -17.04 -16.96 -18.05
C ASP A 127 -17.89 -18.00 -17.30
N GLY A 128 -18.04 -19.19 -17.89
CA GLY A 128 -18.82 -20.30 -17.31
C GLY A 128 -20.33 -20.22 -17.58
N LEU A 129 -20.80 -19.29 -18.43
CA LEU A 129 -22.22 -19.20 -18.79
C LEU A 129 -22.73 -20.47 -19.49
N ILE A 130 -21.93 -21.06 -20.37
CA ILE A 130 -22.21 -22.35 -21.01
C ILE A 130 -21.17 -23.37 -20.56
N GLU A 131 -21.64 -24.51 -20.11
CA GLU A 131 -20.83 -25.68 -19.80
C GLU A 131 -21.02 -26.75 -20.89
N LEU A 132 -19.89 -27.26 -21.39
CA LEU A 132 -19.78 -28.30 -22.39
C LEU A 132 -19.06 -29.51 -21.79
N GLN A 133 -19.59 -30.70 -22.02
CA GLN A 133 -18.94 -31.96 -21.70
C GLN A 133 -18.32 -32.55 -22.97
N VAL A 134 -17.00 -32.78 -22.98
CA VAL A 134 -16.32 -33.39 -24.13
C VAL A 134 -16.71 -34.86 -24.27
N ASN A 135 -17.32 -35.21 -25.40
CA ASN A 135 -17.70 -36.57 -25.75
C ASN A 135 -16.56 -37.33 -26.47
N GLU A 136 -15.93 -36.64 -27.42
CA GLU A 136 -14.91 -37.18 -28.33
C GLU A 136 -14.00 -36.03 -28.80
N VAL A 137 -12.71 -36.34 -28.99
CA VAL A 137 -11.73 -35.41 -29.56
C VAL A 137 -11.13 -36.07 -30.80
N THR A 138 -11.10 -35.31 -31.90
CA THR A 138 -10.47 -35.69 -33.18
C THR A 138 -9.32 -34.73 -33.48
N GLU A 139 -8.61 -34.92 -34.60
CA GLU A 139 -7.51 -34.03 -35.00
C GLU A 139 -7.95 -32.57 -35.24
N THR A 140 -9.24 -32.33 -35.53
CA THR A 140 -9.74 -30.99 -35.89
C THR A 140 -11.02 -30.56 -35.18
N GLU A 141 -11.65 -31.44 -34.39
CA GLU A 141 -12.90 -31.16 -33.69
C GLU A 141 -12.90 -31.72 -32.27
N ILE A 142 -13.40 -30.92 -31.33
CA ILE A 142 -13.79 -31.32 -29.98
C ILE A 142 -15.31 -31.37 -29.97
N ARG A 143 -15.88 -32.58 -29.92
CA ARG A 143 -17.33 -32.79 -29.94
C ARG A 143 -17.85 -32.82 -28.52
N CYS A 144 -18.80 -31.95 -28.22
CA CYS A 144 -19.32 -31.79 -26.87
C CYS A 144 -20.84 -31.95 -26.78
N THR A 145 -21.31 -32.25 -25.58
CA THR A 145 -22.71 -32.12 -25.18
C THR A 145 -22.88 -30.84 -24.35
N VAL A 146 -23.86 -30.01 -24.69
CA VAL A 146 -24.20 -28.81 -23.92
C VAL A 146 -24.91 -29.20 -22.62
N LEU A 147 -24.45 -28.74 -21.46
CA LEU A 147 -25.01 -29.12 -20.15
C LEU A 147 -26.09 -28.18 -19.61
N ASN A 148 -26.16 -26.95 -20.12
CA ASN A 148 -27.13 -25.95 -19.73
C ASN A 148 -27.55 -25.03 -20.90
N ASP A 149 -28.74 -24.43 -20.78
CA ASP A 149 -29.22 -23.47 -21.77
C ASP A 149 -28.47 -22.14 -21.64
N GLY A 150 -28.24 -21.46 -22.76
CA GLY A 150 -27.70 -20.11 -22.75
C GLY A 150 -27.43 -19.54 -24.14
N THR A 151 -27.06 -18.26 -24.20
CA THR A 151 -26.74 -17.58 -25.46
C THR A 151 -25.30 -17.12 -25.42
N ILE A 152 -24.52 -17.53 -26.42
CA ILE A 152 -23.13 -17.12 -26.59
C ILE A 152 -23.01 -16.24 -27.83
N SER A 153 -22.16 -15.22 -27.75
CA SER A 153 -21.88 -14.30 -28.84
C SER A 153 -20.43 -14.41 -29.30
N ASN A 154 -20.03 -13.57 -30.25
CA ASN A 154 -18.68 -13.59 -30.79
C ASN A 154 -17.59 -13.40 -29.73
N ARG A 155 -16.44 -14.06 -29.92
CA ARG A 155 -15.19 -13.79 -29.18
C ARG A 155 -15.29 -13.95 -27.68
N LYS A 156 -16.17 -14.84 -27.20
CA LYS A 156 -16.26 -15.19 -25.78
C LYS A 156 -15.09 -16.08 -25.36
N GLY A 157 -14.68 -15.92 -24.09
CA GLY A 157 -13.62 -16.72 -23.48
C GLY A 157 -13.99 -18.19 -23.45
N VAL A 158 -12.98 -19.04 -23.56
CA VAL A 158 -13.05 -20.50 -23.39
C VAL A 158 -12.10 -20.86 -22.26
N ASN A 159 -12.62 -21.52 -21.24
CA ASN A 159 -11.85 -22.02 -20.11
C ASN A 159 -11.98 -23.54 -20.05
N VAL A 160 -10.91 -24.21 -19.65
CA VAL A 160 -10.88 -25.68 -19.58
C VAL A 160 -10.33 -26.09 -18.22
N PRO A 161 -11.21 -26.19 -17.20
CA PRO A 161 -10.80 -26.54 -15.85
C PRO A 161 -10.03 -27.85 -15.80
N ASN A 162 -9.01 -27.91 -14.93
CA ASN A 162 -8.18 -29.10 -14.68
C ASN A 162 -7.38 -29.62 -15.89
N VAL A 163 -7.14 -28.78 -16.90
CA VAL A 163 -6.31 -29.11 -18.07
C VAL A 163 -5.08 -28.21 -18.11
N ASP A 164 -3.91 -28.83 -18.28
CA ASP A 164 -2.65 -28.12 -18.49
C ASP A 164 -2.54 -27.69 -19.96
N LEU A 165 -2.80 -26.41 -20.23
CA LEU A 165 -2.72 -25.86 -21.59
C LEU A 165 -1.26 -25.75 -22.05
N SER A 166 -0.95 -26.27 -23.24
CA SER A 166 0.41 -26.25 -23.82
C SER A 166 0.79 -24.92 -24.47
N MET A 167 -0.13 -23.94 -24.48
CA MET A 167 0.07 -22.65 -25.13
C MET A 167 1.24 -21.85 -24.51
N PRO A 168 2.00 -21.10 -25.34
CA PRO A 168 3.02 -20.18 -24.86
C PRO A 168 2.43 -19.16 -23.88
N TYR A 169 3.16 -18.90 -22.79
CA TYR A 169 2.69 -17.98 -21.76
C TYR A 169 2.68 -16.52 -22.24
N ILE A 170 3.72 -16.08 -22.95
CA ILE A 170 3.84 -14.70 -23.44
C ILE A 170 3.49 -14.64 -24.92
N SER A 171 2.41 -13.94 -25.26
CA SER A 171 2.06 -13.64 -26.65
C SER A 171 2.91 -12.49 -27.23
N GLU A 172 2.92 -12.32 -28.55
CA GLU A 172 3.55 -11.16 -29.20
C GLU A 172 2.96 -9.84 -28.69
N LYS A 173 1.65 -9.82 -28.42
CA LYS A 173 0.96 -8.66 -27.85
C LYS A 173 1.45 -8.40 -26.43
N ASP A 174 1.53 -9.41 -25.57
CA ASP A 174 2.03 -9.22 -24.20
C ASP A 174 3.47 -8.71 -24.19
N ARG A 175 4.33 -9.24 -25.08
CA ARG A 175 5.70 -8.74 -25.25
C ARG A 175 5.72 -7.26 -25.64
N SER A 176 4.89 -6.85 -26.60
CA SER A 176 4.74 -5.45 -27.01
C SER A 176 4.22 -4.57 -25.87
N ASP A 177 3.25 -5.04 -25.09
CA ASP A 177 2.67 -4.34 -23.94
C ASP A 177 3.72 -4.18 -22.81
N ILE A 178 4.54 -5.20 -22.55
CA ILE A 178 5.65 -5.15 -21.59
C ILE A 178 6.73 -4.15 -22.04
N GLU A 179 7.13 -4.17 -23.30
CA GLU A 179 8.08 -3.20 -23.85
C GLU A 179 7.55 -1.77 -23.73
N PHE A 180 6.26 -1.55 -24.00
CA PHE A 180 5.61 -0.27 -23.77
C PHE A 180 5.66 0.17 -22.29
N ALA A 181 5.42 -0.75 -21.35
CA ALA A 181 5.53 -0.47 -19.92
C ALA A 181 6.93 0.00 -19.52
N ILE A 182 7.97 -0.61 -20.09
CA ILE A 182 9.37 -0.21 -19.88
C ILE A 182 9.59 1.21 -20.40
N ASP A 183 9.20 1.47 -21.65
CA ASP A 183 9.41 2.76 -22.31
C ASP A 183 8.70 3.92 -21.61
N GLN A 184 7.46 3.70 -21.14
CA GLN A 184 6.71 4.72 -20.40
C GLN A 184 7.17 4.86 -18.94
N GLY A 185 7.84 3.85 -18.39
CA GLY A 185 8.29 3.85 -17.00
C GLY A 185 7.20 3.47 -15.99
N PHE A 186 6.40 2.45 -16.30
CA PHE A 186 5.44 1.87 -15.37
C PHE A 186 6.12 1.38 -14.08
N ASP A 187 5.34 1.30 -13.00
CA ASP A 187 5.86 0.91 -11.69
C ASP A 187 5.68 -0.60 -11.45
N PHE A 188 4.60 -1.17 -12.01
CA PHE A 188 4.23 -2.58 -11.91
C PHE A 188 3.75 -3.17 -13.24
N ILE A 189 3.95 -4.47 -13.40
CA ILE A 189 3.25 -5.32 -14.38
C ILE A 189 2.46 -6.38 -13.60
N ALA A 190 1.15 -6.45 -13.79
CA ALA A 190 0.32 -7.56 -13.36
C ALA A 190 0.22 -8.57 -14.52
N ALA A 191 0.73 -9.77 -14.27
CA ALA A 191 0.87 -10.82 -15.26
C ALA A 191 -0.34 -11.76 -15.16
N SER A 192 -1.18 -11.80 -16.20
CA SER A 192 -2.39 -12.63 -16.28
C SER A 192 -2.08 -14.12 -16.44
N PHE A 193 -2.99 -14.96 -15.96
CA PHE A 193 -2.99 -16.43 -16.07
C PHE A 193 -1.68 -17.10 -15.66
N VAL A 194 -1.03 -16.63 -14.59
CA VAL A 194 0.24 -17.24 -14.12
C VAL A 194 -0.03 -18.60 -13.53
N ARG A 195 0.69 -19.61 -14.04
CA ARG A 195 0.55 -21.03 -13.68
C ARG A 195 1.76 -21.57 -12.96
N SER A 196 2.94 -21.01 -13.22
CA SER A 196 4.22 -21.52 -12.72
C SER A 196 5.22 -20.40 -12.39
N ALA A 197 6.31 -20.76 -11.72
CA ALA A 197 7.44 -19.84 -11.55
C ALA A 197 8.08 -19.44 -12.88
N ASP A 198 8.09 -20.31 -13.89
CA ASP A 198 8.71 -20.06 -15.19
C ASP A 198 8.04 -18.90 -15.94
N ASP A 199 6.70 -18.81 -15.88
CA ASP A 199 5.92 -17.72 -16.47
C ASP A 199 6.42 -16.33 -16.01
N ILE A 200 6.74 -16.20 -14.72
CA ILE A 200 7.29 -14.98 -14.14
C ILE A 200 8.74 -14.73 -14.59
N LEU A 201 9.55 -15.80 -14.69
CA LEU A 201 10.92 -15.70 -15.15
C LEU A 201 11.00 -15.30 -16.64
N GLN A 202 10.04 -15.71 -17.47
CA GLN A 202 9.95 -15.26 -18.86
C GLN A 202 9.72 -13.75 -18.95
N ILE A 203 8.84 -13.17 -18.12
CA ILE A 203 8.64 -11.70 -18.07
C ILE A 203 9.91 -11.03 -17.55
N ARG A 204 10.53 -11.57 -16.49
CA ARG A 204 11.79 -11.03 -15.94
C ARG A 204 12.89 -11.01 -17.00
N LYS A 205 13.00 -12.05 -17.83
CA LYS A 205 13.96 -12.12 -18.94
C LYS A 205 13.74 -10.99 -19.96
N ILE A 206 12.50 -10.66 -20.32
CA ILE A 206 12.21 -9.53 -21.22
C ILE A 206 12.65 -8.21 -20.59
N LEU A 207 12.40 -8.03 -19.30
CA LEU A 207 12.85 -6.86 -18.56
C LEU A 207 14.39 -6.75 -18.56
N ASP A 208 15.10 -7.86 -18.31
CA ASP A 208 16.56 -7.93 -18.29
C ASP A 208 17.17 -7.66 -19.68
N GLU A 209 16.59 -8.21 -20.75
CA GLU A 209 17.00 -7.95 -22.15
C GLU A 209 16.94 -6.47 -22.52
N LYS A 210 16.03 -5.72 -21.89
CA LYS A 210 15.87 -4.27 -22.07
C LYS A 210 16.60 -3.44 -21.01
N GLY A 211 17.36 -4.08 -20.13
CA GLY A 211 18.10 -3.42 -19.05
C GLY A 211 17.20 -2.74 -18.00
N CYS A 212 15.98 -3.25 -17.80
CA CYS A 212 14.99 -2.69 -16.89
C CYS A 212 14.83 -3.54 -15.62
N ASP A 213 15.58 -3.24 -14.57
CA ASP A 213 15.51 -3.92 -13.28
C ASP A 213 14.49 -3.32 -12.29
N LYS A 214 13.76 -2.28 -12.70
CA LYS A 214 12.99 -1.43 -11.77
C LYS A 214 11.49 -1.69 -11.74
N ILE A 215 10.94 -2.58 -12.55
CA ILE A 215 9.50 -2.86 -12.59
C ILE A 215 9.21 -4.10 -11.74
N ASN A 216 8.25 -3.98 -10.84
CA ASN A 216 7.82 -5.10 -10.00
C ASN A 216 6.75 -5.92 -10.73
N ILE A 217 6.85 -7.25 -10.66
CA ILE A 217 5.89 -8.18 -11.26
C ILE A 217 4.87 -8.63 -10.21
N ILE A 218 3.59 -8.56 -10.52
CA ILE A 218 2.48 -9.06 -9.71
C ILE A 218 1.85 -10.23 -10.46
N ALA A 219 2.00 -11.46 -9.95
CA ALA A 219 1.41 -12.62 -10.58
C ALA A 219 -0.10 -12.69 -10.30
N LYS A 220 -0.93 -12.80 -11.34
CA LYS A 220 -2.38 -12.99 -11.18
C LYS A 220 -2.65 -14.50 -11.14
N ILE A 221 -3.26 -14.94 -10.04
CA ILE A 221 -3.63 -16.34 -9.83
C ILE A 221 -5.10 -16.48 -10.17
N GLU A 222 -5.37 -17.23 -11.24
CA GLU A 222 -6.66 -17.30 -11.92
C GLU A 222 -7.15 -18.75 -12.11
N ASN A 223 -6.28 -19.75 -11.92
CA ASN A 223 -6.62 -21.16 -12.12
C ASN A 223 -5.99 -22.08 -11.07
N MET A 224 -6.41 -23.35 -11.07
CA MET A 224 -5.98 -24.34 -10.09
C MET A 224 -4.47 -24.63 -10.18
N GLN A 225 -3.86 -24.58 -11.36
CA GLN A 225 -2.43 -24.81 -11.53
C GLN A 225 -1.61 -23.72 -10.82
N GLY A 226 -1.97 -22.45 -10.99
CA GLY A 226 -1.36 -21.33 -10.26
C GLY A 226 -1.58 -21.42 -8.75
N VAL A 227 -2.73 -21.94 -8.30
CA VAL A 227 -3.00 -22.21 -6.87
C VAL A 227 -2.08 -23.29 -6.33
N ASN A 228 -1.91 -24.40 -7.04
CA ASN A 228 -1.05 -25.52 -6.65
C ASN A 228 0.43 -25.10 -6.61
N ASN A 229 0.85 -24.27 -7.56
CA ASN A 229 2.22 -23.77 -7.67
C ASN A 229 2.47 -22.45 -6.91
N ILE A 230 1.54 -22.03 -6.04
CA ILE A 230 1.62 -20.72 -5.40
C ILE A 230 2.94 -20.49 -4.64
N ASP A 231 3.49 -21.52 -4.01
CA ASP A 231 4.70 -21.38 -3.20
C ASP A 231 5.95 -21.13 -4.06
N GLU A 232 6.00 -21.63 -5.30
CA GLU A 232 7.10 -21.35 -6.22
C GLU A 232 6.94 -20.00 -6.93
N ILE A 233 5.72 -19.64 -7.32
CA ILE A 233 5.40 -18.33 -7.90
C ILE A 233 5.76 -17.23 -6.89
N ILE A 234 5.38 -17.41 -5.62
CA ILE A 234 5.73 -16.49 -4.52
C ILE A 234 7.24 -16.28 -4.42
N ARG A 235 8.10 -17.26 -4.72
CA ARG A 235 9.56 -17.07 -4.61
C ARG A 235 10.09 -16.09 -5.64
N VAL A 236 9.58 -16.13 -6.86
CA VAL A 236 10.14 -15.39 -8.01
C VAL A 236 9.42 -14.08 -8.36
N THR A 237 8.18 -13.90 -7.90
CA THR A 237 7.37 -12.68 -8.13
C THR A 237 7.64 -11.55 -7.11
N ASP A 238 7.17 -10.33 -7.33
CA ASP A 238 7.26 -9.23 -6.36
C ASP A 238 5.94 -9.02 -5.58
N GLY A 239 4.84 -9.56 -6.09
CA GLY A 239 3.55 -9.67 -5.42
C GLY A 239 2.59 -10.63 -6.11
N ILE A 240 1.39 -10.79 -5.53
CA ILE A 240 0.31 -11.63 -6.07
C ILE A 240 -0.97 -10.81 -6.19
N MET A 241 -1.78 -11.09 -7.20
CA MET A 241 -3.17 -10.66 -7.30
C MET A 241 -4.07 -11.89 -7.29
N VAL A 242 -5.04 -11.92 -6.37
CA VAL A 242 -6.08 -12.96 -6.30
C VAL A 242 -7.26 -12.48 -7.13
N ALA A 243 -7.41 -13.01 -8.34
CA ALA A 243 -8.42 -12.62 -9.32
C ALA A 243 -9.62 -13.57 -9.24
N ARG A 244 -10.58 -13.22 -8.37
CA ARG A 244 -11.65 -14.13 -7.90
C ARG A 244 -12.70 -14.42 -8.97
N GLY A 245 -12.93 -13.50 -9.89
CA GLY A 245 -13.82 -13.65 -11.03
C GLY A 245 -13.31 -14.77 -11.94
N ASP A 246 -12.06 -14.65 -12.40
CA ASP A 246 -11.42 -15.66 -13.24
C ASP A 246 -11.26 -17.01 -12.51
N MET A 247 -10.83 -16.97 -11.23
CA MET A 247 -10.78 -18.18 -10.39
C MET A 247 -12.15 -18.86 -10.25
N GLY A 248 -13.23 -18.09 -10.11
CA GLY A 248 -14.58 -18.63 -9.96
C GLY A 248 -15.13 -19.29 -11.21
N VAL A 249 -14.48 -19.10 -12.37
CA VAL A 249 -14.78 -19.84 -13.60
C VAL A 249 -14.08 -21.20 -13.58
N GLU A 250 -12.80 -21.25 -13.18
CA GLU A 250 -12.00 -22.48 -13.30
C GLU A 250 -11.97 -23.37 -12.05
N ILE A 251 -12.34 -22.83 -10.90
CA ILE A 251 -12.27 -23.48 -9.60
C ILE A 251 -13.67 -23.52 -9.00
N PRO A 252 -14.08 -24.63 -8.34
CA PRO A 252 -15.34 -24.69 -7.61
C PRO A 252 -15.53 -23.45 -6.70
N PHE A 253 -16.65 -22.76 -6.86
CA PHE A 253 -16.88 -21.46 -6.22
C PHE A 253 -16.83 -21.53 -4.69
N GLU A 254 -17.14 -22.69 -4.10
CA GLU A 254 -17.06 -22.95 -2.67
C GLU A 254 -15.63 -23.00 -2.13
N GLU A 255 -14.64 -23.28 -2.98
CA GLU A 255 -13.23 -23.35 -2.61
C GLU A 255 -12.53 -21.99 -2.69
N VAL A 256 -12.98 -21.11 -3.58
CA VAL A 256 -12.38 -19.79 -3.84
C VAL A 256 -12.13 -18.97 -2.56
N PRO A 257 -13.07 -18.86 -1.60
CA PRO A 257 -12.82 -18.13 -0.36
C PRO A 257 -11.71 -18.73 0.51
N LEU A 258 -11.56 -20.07 0.51
CA LEU A 258 -10.52 -20.77 1.27
C LEU A 258 -9.14 -20.52 0.64
N ILE A 259 -9.08 -20.60 -0.69
CA ILE A 259 -7.87 -20.35 -1.46
C ILE A 259 -7.41 -18.90 -1.31
N GLN A 260 -8.32 -17.93 -1.42
CA GLN A 260 -8.01 -16.50 -1.17
C GLN A 260 -7.30 -16.31 0.17
N LYS A 261 -7.87 -16.86 1.26
CA LYS A 261 -7.31 -16.75 2.61
C LYS A 261 -5.92 -17.36 2.71
N SER A 262 -5.73 -18.52 2.08
CA SER A 262 -4.45 -19.22 2.03
C SER A 262 -3.39 -18.40 1.29
N ILE A 263 -3.70 -17.93 0.08
CA ILE A 263 -2.79 -17.13 -0.76
C ILE A 263 -2.42 -15.84 -0.04
N ILE A 264 -3.39 -15.05 0.44
CA ILE A 264 -3.12 -13.80 1.17
C ILE A 264 -2.13 -14.05 2.31
N ARG A 265 -2.37 -15.09 3.12
CA ARG A 265 -1.52 -15.44 4.26
C ARG A 265 -0.10 -15.80 3.83
N LYS A 266 0.07 -16.62 2.80
CA LYS A 266 1.38 -17.02 2.29
C LYS A 266 2.16 -15.79 1.77
N VAL A 267 1.50 -14.94 0.99
CA VAL A 267 2.14 -13.80 0.31
C VAL A 267 2.61 -12.72 1.29
N TYR A 268 1.76 -12.27 2.21
CA TYR A 268 2.22 -11.24 3.14
C TYR A 268 3.23 -11.79 4.15
N ASN A 269 3.19 -13.08 4.49
CA ASN A 269 4.23 -13.73 5.30
C ASN A 269 5.57 -13.83 4.56
N ALA A 270 5.57 -13.88 3.24
CA ALA A 270 6.77 -13.76 2.41
C ALA A 270 7.29 -12.30 2.30
N GLY A 271 6.62 -11.32 2.92
CA GLY A 271 7.01 -9.91 2.83
C GLY A 271 6.60 -9.25 1.51
N LYS A 272 5.71 -9.89 0.75
CA LYS A 272 5.28 -9.44 -0.58
C LYS A 272 3.87 -8.84 -0.51
N VAL A 273 3.54 -8.06 -1.53
CA VAL A 273 2.23 -7.43 -1.67
C VAL A 273 1.22 -8.46 -2.18
N VAL A 274 0.01 -8.42 -1.65
CA VAL A 274 -1.13 -9.16 -2.20
C VAL A 274 -2.30 -8.22 -2.47
N ILE A 275 -2.89 -8.35 -3.66
CA ILE A 275 -4.06 -7.59 -4.12
C ILE A 275 -5.25 -8.54 -4.17
N THR A 276 -6.39 -8.15 -3.59
CA THR A 276 -7.67 -8.84 -3.81
C THR A 276 -8.45 -8.11 -4.89
N ALA A 277 -8.79 -8.82 -5.96
CA ALA A 277 -9.30 -8.24 -7.20
C ALA A 277 -10.62 -8.88 -7.65
N THR A 278 -11.34 -8.15 -8.53
CA THR A 278 -12.63 -8.50 -9.17
C THR A 278 -13.78 -8.69 -8.18
N GLN A 279 -15.04 -8.54 -8.61
CA GLN A 279 -16.24 -8.77 -7.78
C GLN A 279 -16.24 -8.03 -6.42
N MET A 280 -15.64 -6.85 -6.35
CA MET A 280 -15.51 -6.11 -5.09
C MET A 280 -16.76 -5.28 -4.83
N LEU A 281 -17.05 -4.28 -5.67
CA LEU A 281 -18.22 -3.42 -5.57
C LEU A 281 -18.96 -3.35 -6.92
N ASP A 282 -18.97 -4.43 -7.71
CA ASP A 282 -19.47 -4.49 -9.09
C ASP A 282 -20.86 -3.85 -9.29
N SER A 283 -21.77 -3.99 -8.32
CA SER A 283 -23.10 -3.37 -8.38
C SER A 283 -23.03 -1.85 -8.49
N MET A 284 -21.94 -1.23 -8.03
CA MET A 284 -21.69 0.21 -8.11
C MET A 284 -21.34 0.71 -9.52
N MET A 285 -21.13 -0.19 -10.49
CA MET A 285 -21.12 0.21 -11.90
C MET A 285 -22.46 0.84 -12.31
N LYS A 286 -23.57 0.39 -11.72
CA LYS A 286 -24.93 0.83 -12.05
C LYS A 286 -25.63 1.56 -10.91
N ASN A 287 -25.14 1.41 -9.67
CA ASN A 287 -25.80 1.92 -8.46
C ASN A 287 -24.87 2.84 -7.65
N PRO A 288 -25.40 3.86 -6.97
CA PRO A 288 -24.57 4.77 -6.16
C PRO A 288 -24.15 4.17 -4.80
N ARG A 289 -24.60 2.95 -4.46
CA ARG A 289 -24.27 2.26 -3.20
C ARG A 289 -24.11 0.76 -3.46
N PRO A 290 -23.21 0.08 -2.74
CA PRO A 290 -23.01 -1.34 -2.89
C PRO A 290 -24.09 -2.13 -2.15
N THR A 291 -24.13 -3.42 -2.42
CA THR A 291 -24.90 -4.38 -1.63
C THR A 291 -24.23 -4.66 -0.28
N ARG A 292 -24.99 -5.25 0.65
CA ARG A 292 -24.44 -5.72 1.93
C ARG A 292 -23.42 -6.85 1.73
N ALA A 293 -23.67 -7.73 0.76
CA ALA A 293 -22.78 -8.84 0.44
C ALA A 293 -21.40 -8.34 -0.02
N GLU A 294 -21.36 -7.42 -0.98
CA GLU A 294 -20.12 -6.77 -1.45
C GLU A 294 -19.39 -6.04 -0.31
N THR A 295 -20.14 -5.32 0.53
CA THR A 295 -19.54 -4.63 1.69
C THR A 295 -18.87 -5.62 2.65
N THR A 296 -19.53 -6.74 2.94
CA THR A 296 -18.98 -7.82 3.78
C THR A 296 -17.78 -8.49 3.13
N ASP A 297 -17.80 -8.69 1.82
CA ASP A 297 -16.73 -9.32 1.06
C ASP A 297 -15.45 -8.46 1.06
N VAL A 298 -15.58 -7.16 0.77
CA VAL A 298 -14.47 -6.20 0.89
C VAL A 298 -13.89 -6.18 2.31
N ALA A 299 -14.75 -6.15 3.33
CA ALA A 299 -14.30 -6.18 4.73
C ALA A 299 -13.55 -7.49 5.06
N ASN A 300 -14.01 -8.64 4.55
CA ASN A 300 -13.33 -9.91 4.75
C ASN A 300 -11.95 -9.96 4.09
N ALA A 301 -11.79 -9.39 2.88
CA ALA A 301 -10.46 -9.27 2.26
C ALA A 301 -9.48 -8.47 3.13
N VAL A 302 -9.96 -7.39 3.76
CA VAL A 302 -9.17 -6.60 4.73
C VAL A 302 -8.86 -7.42 5.99
N PHE A 303 -9.83 -8.15 6.54
CA PHE A 303 -9.61 -9.02 7.70
C PHE A 303 -8.61 -10.14 7.43
N ASP A 304 -8.61 -10.69 6.22
CA ASP A 304 -7.67 -11.72 5.76
C ASP A 304 -6.24 -11.20 5.67
N GLY A 305 -6.06 -9.88 5.64
CA GLY A 305 -4.77 -9.21 5.66
C GLY A 305 -4.27 -8.81 4.28
N THR A 306 -5.18 -8.62 3.32
CA THR A 306 -4.80 -8.15 1.98
C THR A 306 -4.02 -6.84 2.03
N SER A 307 -3.08 -6.65 1.11
CA SER A 307 -2.31 -5.40 1.06
C SER A 307 -3.07 -4.30 0.33
N ALA A 308 -3.81 -4.69 -0.71
CA ALA A 308 -4.63 -3.80 -1.51
C ALA A 308 -5.95 -4.47 -1.94
N ILE A 309 -6.95 -3.64 -2.17
CA ILE A 309 -8.24 -3.99 -2.76
C ILE A 309 -8.41 -3.25 -4.08
N MET A 310 -8.98 -3.90 -5.10
CA MET A 310 -9.01 -3.37 -6.47
C MET A 310 -10.42 -3.16 -7.00
N LEU A 311 -10.66 -1.97 -7.57
CA LEU A 311 -11.83 -1.66 -8.39
C LEU A 311 -11.52 -1.91 -9.87
N SER A 312 -12.39 -2.64 -10.53
CA SER A 312 -12.31 -3.04 -11.94
C SER A 312 -13.26 -2.19 -12.78
N GLY A 313 -14.42 -2.73 -13.16
CA GLY A 313 -15.40 -2.03 -13.99
C GLY A 313 -16.01 -0.82 -13.27
N GLU A 314 -16.05 -0.84 -11.94
CA GLU A 314 -16.62 0.22 -11.09
C GLU A 314 -16.01 1.58 -11.39
N THR A 315 -14.68 1.64 -11.54
CA THR A 315 -13.97 2.89 -11.88
C THR A 315 -13.75 3.04 -13.38
N ALA A 316 -13.52 1.95 -14.10
CA ALA A 316 -13.15 2.03 -15.51
C ALA A 316 -14.32 2.46 -16.42
N ALA A 317 -15.52 1.91 -16.20
CA ALA A 317 -16.69 2.11 -17.07
C ALA A 317 -18.00 2.36 -16.29
N GLY A 318 -17.96 2.31 -14.95
CA GLY A 318 -19.11 2.50 -14.09
C GLY A 318 -19.67 3.93 -14.13
N ALA A 319 -20.93 4.06 -13.75
CA ALA A 319 -21.62 5.34 -13.62
C ALA A 319 -21.15 6.15 -12.39
N TYR A 320 -20.57 5.49 -11.37
CA TYR A 320 -20.24 6.08 -10.07
C TYR A 320 -18.78 5.81 -9.64
N PRO A 321 -17.77 6.19 -10.46
CA PRO A 321 -16.37 5.82 -10.21
C PRO A 321 -15.81 6.43 -8.91
N VAL A 322 -16.15 7.68 -8.63
CA VAL A 322 -15.65 8.40 -7.43
C VAL A 322 -16.35 7.89 -6.17
N GLU A 323 -17.64 7.61 -6.24
CA GLU A 323 -18.41 7.03 -5.14
C GLU A 323 -17.97 5.61 -4.82
N ALA A 324 -17.63 4.81 -5.84
CA ALA A 324 -17.08 3.47 -5.65
C ALA A 324 -15.77 3.53 -4.87
N LEU A 325 -14.84 4.42 -5.26
CA LEU A 325 -13.61 4.65 -4.49
C LEU A 325 -13.91 5.12 -3.06
N ARG A 326 -14.73 6.16 -2.88
CA ARG A 326 -15.08 6.68 -1.55
C ARG A 326 -15.69 5.61 -0.65
N THR A 327 -16.51 4.73 -1.22
CA THR A 327 -17.11 3.59 -0.52
C THR A 327 -16.04 2.58 -0.11
N MET A 328 -15.14 2.22 -1.04
CA MET A 328 -13.99 1.35 -0.76
C MET A 328 -13.10 1.92 0.36
N VAL A 329 -12.84 3.23 0.38
CA VAL A 329 -12.13 3.92 1.46
C VAL A 329 -12.86 3.77 2.80
N LYS A 330 -14.17 4.03 2.82
CA LYS A 330 -14.98 3.97 4.05
C LYS A 330 -15.00 2.57 4.65
N ILE A 331 -15.16 1.54 3.81
CA ILE A 331 -15.16 0.14 4.25
C ILE A 331 -13.79 -0.20 4.85
N ALA A 332 -12.70 0.08 4.13
CA ALA A 332 -11.34 -0.20 4.62
C ALA A 332 -11.06 0.47 5.96
N LEU A 333 -11.36 1.76 6.12
CA LEU A 333 -11.15 2.48 7.38
C LEU A 333 -11.99 1.91 8.54
N ALA A 334 -13.27 1.61 8.30
CA ALA A 334 -14.15 1.05 9.33
C ALA A 334 -13.70 -0.35 9.75
N THR A 335 -13.30 -1.19 8.80
CA THR A 335 -12.78 -2.53 9.07
C THR A 335 -11.46 -2.47 9.82
N GLU A 336 -10.50 -1.63 9.39
CA GLU A 336 -9.20 -1.46 10.04
C GLU A 336 -9.33 -1.02 11.50
N GLU A 337 -10.28 -0.13 11.81
CA GLU A 337 -10.54 0.33 13.17
C GLU A 337 -11.04 -0.78 14.10
N SER A 338 -11.72 -1.79 13.55
CA SER A 338 -12.19 -2.95 14.33
C SER A 338 -11.12 -4.01 14.60
N ILE A 339 -9.92 -3.88 13.99
CA ILE A 339 -8.85 -4.86 14.13
C ILE A 339 -7.96 -4.55 15.33
N ASP A 340 -7.89 -5.48 16.27
CA ASP A 340 -6.87 -5.49 17.32
C ASP A 340 -5.52 -5.97 16.75
N TYR A 341 -4.77 -5.03 16.17
CA TYR A 341 -3.44 -5.29 15.59
C TYR A 341 -2.43 -5.78 16.64
N ALA A 342 -2.51 -5.28 17.88
CA ALA A 342 -1.60 -5.68 18.95
C ALA A 342 -1.79 -7.15 19.32
N SER A 343 -3.05 -7.59 19.47
CA SER A 343 -3.38 -9.00 19.71
C SER A 343 -2.98 -9.89 18.53
N ARG A 344 -3.25 -9.45 17.29
CA ARG A 344 -2.82 -10.20 16.09
C ARG A 344 -1.31 -10.34 15.99
N PHE A 345 -0.56 -9.28 16.30
CA PHE A 345 0.90 -9.30 16.31
C PHE A 345 1.44 -10.26 17.38
N LYS A 346 0.93 -10.19 18.62
CA LYS A 346 1.34 -11.08 19.72
C LYS A 346 0.97 -12.55 19.51
N LYS A 347 -0.15 -12.83 18.85
CA LYS A 347 -0.60 -14.20 18.51
C LYS A 347 0.14 -14.79 17.32
N ARG A 348 0.92 -14.00 16.60
CA ARG A 348 1.73 -14.49 15.49
C ARG A 348 2.74 -15.48 16.05
N GLY A 349 2.78 -16.68 15.49
CA GLY A 349 3.76 -17.70 15.89
C GLY A 349 5.20 -17.22 15.67
N THR A 350 6.15 -17.90 16.31
CA THR A 350 7.59 -17.64 16.16
C THR A 350 7.99 -17.67 14.69
N ILE A 351 8.73 -16.66 14.24
CA ILE A 351 9.30 -16.65 12.89
C ILE A 351 10.30 -17.81 12.81
N VAL A 352 10.06 -18.76 11.89
CA VAL A 352 10.99 -19.86 11.64
C VAL A 352 12.16 -19.33 10.80
N ASN A 353 13.40 -19.50 11.28
CA ASN A 353 14.64 -19.06 10.63
C ASN A 353 14.66 -17.59 10.16
N PRO A 354 14.50 -16.61 11.07
CA PRO A 354 14.52 -15.20 10.68
C PRO A 354 15.92 -14.78 10.18
N ASP A 355 15.96 -14.04 9.08
CA ASP A 355 17.14 -13.26 8.70
C ASP A 355 17.24 -11.98 9.55
N ILE A 356 18.38 -11.29 9.47
CA ILE A 356 18.63 -10.04 10.24
C ILE A 356 17.52 -9.02 9.98
N THR A 357 17.14 -8.86 8.71
CA THR A 357 16.08 -7.93 8.27
C THR A 357 14.74 -8.23 8.93
N SER A 358 14.32 -9.50 8.96
CA SER A 358 13.08 -9.92 9.62
C SER A 358 13.13 -9.74 11.14
N ALA A 359 14.26 -10.05 11.77
CA ALA A 359 14.44 -9.91 13.21
C ALA A 359 14.35 -8.43 13.64
N ILE A 360 15.05 -7.54 12.95
CA ILE A 360 15.01 -6.10 13.23
C ILE A 360 13.64 -5.50 12.93
N SER A 361 12.99 -5.91 11.83
CA SER A 361 11.64 -5.44 11.50
C SER A 361 10.61 -5.89 12.54
N HIS A 362 10.73 -7.12 13.05
CA HIS A 362 9.89 -7.62 14.14
C HIS A 362 10.13 -6.82 15.43
N ALA A 363 11.40 -6.64 15.83
CA ALA A 363 11.76 -5.85 17.00
C ALA A 363 11.23 -4.41 16.89
N THR A 364 11.34 -3.80 15.71
CA THR A 364 10.79 -2.46 15.42
C THR A 364 9.29 -2.39 15.70
N CYS A 365 8.52 -3.36 15.18
CA CYS A 365 7.08 -3.40 15.41
C CYS A 365 6.72 -3.63 16.88
N MET A 366 7.48 -4.51 17.56
CA MET A 366 7.29 -4.79 18.99
C MET A 366 7.58 -3.56 19.84
N THR A 367 8.72 -2.90 19.64
CA THR A 367 9.10 -1.67 20.34
C THR A 367 8.11 -0.55 20.09
N ALA A 368 7.63 -0.38 18.85
CA ALA A 368 6.62 0.63 18.53
C ALA A 368 5.30 0.36 19.27
N MET A 369 4.88 -0.90 19.35
CA MET A 369 3.69 -1.30 20.10
C MET A 369 3.86 -1.07 21.61
N ASP A 370 4.97 -1.53 22.20
CA ASP A 370 5.18 -1.48 23.65
C ASP A 370 5.33 -0.04 24.17
N LEU A 371 5.96 0.83 23.39
CA LEU A 371 6.16 2.24 23.74
C LEU A 371 5.00 3.15 23.30
N GLY A 372 3.98 2.61 22.64
CA GLY A 372 2.88 3.41 22.10
C GLY A 372 3.34 4.45 21.07
N ALA A 373 4.36 4.11 20.27
CA ALA A 373 4.96 5.03 19.31
C ALA A 373 3.93 5.54 18.29
N LYS A 374 3.99 6.86 18.03
CA LYS A 374 3.11 7.55 17.10
C LYS A 374 3.25 7.02 15.68
N ALA A 375 4.48 6.68 15.28
CA ALA A 375 4.79 6.18 13.96
C ALA A 375 6.06 5.30 13.99
N ILE A 376 6.14 4.40 13.01
CA ILE A 376 7.40 3.77 12.62
C ILE A 376 7.94 4.56 11.44
N VAL A 377 9.12 5.15 11.60
CA VAL A 377 9.82 5.89 10.55
C VAL A 377 10.87 4.98 9.93
N THR A 378 10.94 4.93 8.60
CA THR A 378 11.96 4.12 7.94
C THR A 378 12.49 4.78 6.69
N VAL A 379 13.78 4.59 6.43
CA VAL A 379 14.42 5.06 5.20
C VAL A 379 14.88 3.86 4.39
N THR A 380 14.61 3.87 3.08
CA THR A 380 14.90 2.72 2.21
C THR A 380 15.28 3.12 0.78
N GLN A 381 16.21 2.35 0.21
CA GLN A 381 16.64 2.51 -1.19
C GLN A 381 15.80 1.66 -2.16
N SER A 382 15.38 0.46 -1.75
CA SER A 382 14.64 -0.50 -2.60
C SER A 382 13.20 -0.78 -2.12
N GLY A 383 12.84 -0.26 -0.95
CA GLY A 383 11.55 -0.54 -0.30
C GLY A 383 11.50 -1.80 0.55
N GLN A 384 12.57 -2.61 0.58
CA GLN A 384 12.59 -3.89 1.30
C GLN A 384 12.28 -3.73 2.79
N THR A 385 12.90 -2.76 3.46
CA THR A 385 12.69 -2.47 4.89
C THR A 385 11.22 -2.17 5.17
N ALA A 386 10.61 -1.26 4.40
CA ALA A 386 9.21 -0.89 4.57
C ALA A 386 8.25 -2.08 4.34
N ARG A 387 8.53 -2.94 3.34
CA ARG A 387 7.75 -4.17 3.09
C ARG A 387 7.89 -5.18 4.23
N MET A 388 9.08 -5.33 4.81
CA MET A 388 9.31 -6.26 5.92
C MET A 388 8.60 -5.80 7.20
N ILE A 389 8.59 -4.50 7.49
CA ILE A 389 7.79 -3.93 8.59
C ILE A 389 6.29 -4.12 8.29
N SER A 390 5.86 -3.79 7.07
CA SER A 390 4.46 -3.93 6.64
C SER A 390 3.92 -5.34 6.83
N LYS A 391 4.72 -6.37 6.54
CA LYS A 391 4.38 -7.79 6.78
C LYS A 391 3.93 -8.06 8.21
N PHE A 392 4.45 -7.34 9.20
CA PHE A 392 4.09 -7.50 10.61
C PHE A 392 2.74 -6.88 11.00
N ARG A 393 2.16 -6.09 10.09
CA ARG A 393 0.87 -5.42 10.28
C ARG A 393 0.80 -4.57 11.57
N PRO A 394 1.79 -3.68 11.83
CA PRO A 394 1.81 -2.88 13.06
C PRO A 394 0.59 -1.96 13.14
N SER A 395 0.15 -1.69 14.38
CA SER A 395 -0.90 -0.70 14.69
C SER A 395 -0.43 0.71 14.33
N SER A 396 0.84 1.02 14.58
CA SER A 396 1.48 2.29 14.22
C SER A 396 1.53 2.46 12.68
N PRO A 397 1.31 3.69 12.15
CA PRO A 397 1.51 3.99 10.75
C PRO A 397 3.01 3.85 10.39
N ILE A 398 3.29 3.40 9.17
CA ILE A 398 4.66 3.28 8.66
C ILE A 398 4.91 4.47 7.75
N VAL A 399 5.78 5.39 8.17
CA VAL A 399 6.21 6.55 7.38
C VAL A 399 7.53 6.18 6.73
N CYS A 400 7.53 6.05 5.42
CA CYS A 400 8.71 5.60 4.68
C CYS A 400 9.27 6.72 3.83
N PHE A 401 10.58 6.95 3.94
CA PHE A 401 11.32 7.87 3.11
C PHE A 401 12.20 7.11 2.12
N SER A 402 12.28 7.62 0.90
CA SER A 402 13.22 7.13 -0.11
C SER A 402 13.74 8.31 -0.92
N VAL A 403 14.95 8.17 -1.45
CA VAL A 403 15.53 9.12 -2.41
C VAL A 403 15.11 8.83 -3.85
N ASN A 404 14.34 7.75 -4.07
CA ASN A 404 13.92 7.30 -5.39
C ASN A 404 12.40 7.41 -5.53
N GLU A 405 11.95 8.31 -6.42
CA GLU A 405 10.53 8.52 -6.69
C GLU A 405 9.80 7.25 -7.12
N LYS A 406 10.44 6.36 -7.90
CA LYS A 406 9.84 5.11 -8.34
C LYS A 406 9.59 4.16 -7.17
N VAL A 407 10.52 4.12 -6.22
CA VAL A 407 10.36 3.33 -4.98
C VAL A 407 9.25 3.90 -4.11
N CYS A 408 9.13 5.23 -4.01
CA CYS A 408 7.98 5.84 -3.34
C CYS A 408 6.65 5.41 -3.97
N ARG A 409 6.55 5.40 -5.30
CA ARG A 409 5.33 4.92 -6.00
C ARG A 409 5.08 3.45 -5.75
N GLN A 410 6.09 2.60 -5.86
CA GLN A 410 5.95 1.16 -5.60
C GLN A 410 5.54 0.87 -4.15
N LEU A 411 6.08 1.59 -3.19
CA LEU A 411 5.70 1.48 -1.79
C LEU A 411 4.27 1.97 -1.53
N ASN A 412 3.67 2.75 -2.43
CA ASN A 412 2.30 3.17 -2.27
C ASN A 412 1.30 2.01 -2.38
N LEU A 413 1.73 0.85 -2.91
CA LEU A 413 0.97 -0.41 -2.90
C LEU A 413 1.24 -1.28 -1.65
N SER A 414 2.22 -0.93 -0.81
CA SER A 414 2.55 -1.68 0.40
C SER A 414 1.61 -1.32 1.56
N TRP A 415 1.01 -2.32 2.21
CA TRP A 415 0.07 -2.12 3.31
C TRP A 415 0.64 -1.24 4.42
N GLY A 416 -0.11 -0.25 4.89
CA GLY A 416 0.25 0.59 6.04
C GLY A 416 1.37 1.59 5.78
N VAL A 417 2.00 1.57 4.61
CA VAL A 417 3.14 2.42 4.26
C VAL A 417 2.67 3.74 3.64
N ARG A 418 3.14 4.86 4.16
CA ARG A 418 3.03 6.20 3.56
C ARG A 418 4.41 6.64 3.06
N PRO A 419 4.65 6.55 1.74
CA PRO A 419 5.94 6.90 1.17
C PRO A 419 6.07 8.41 0.91
N TYR A 420 7.25 8.95 1.17
CA TYR A 420 7.64 10.33 0.89
C TYR A 420 9.02 10.36 0.24
N LEU A 421 9.20 11.29 -0.70
CA LEU A 421 10.51 11.57 -1.27
C LEU A 421 11.33 12.37 -0.26
N LEU A 422 12.59 11.97 -0.07
CA LEU A 422 13.57 12.65 0.77
C LEU A 422 14.83 12.91 -0.05
N GLU A 423 15.54 13.99 0.29
CA GLU A 423 16.85 14.27 -0.30
C GLU A 423 17.91 13.26 0.19
N SER A 424 19.06 13.21 -0.49
CA SER A 424 20.17 12.34 -0.08
C SER A 424 21.01 12.97 1.02
N TYR A 425 21.40 12.14 1.99
CA TYR A 425 22.23 12.55 3.14
C TYR A 425 23.45 11.63 3.24
N GLN A 426 24.56 12.18 3.73
CA GLN A 426 25.82 11.45 3.92
C GLN A 426 25.94 10.84 5.32
N SER A 427 25.27 11.44 6.31
CA SER A 427 25.25 10.99 7.71
C SER A 427 23.94 10.26 8.02
N VAL A 428 24.04 9.18 8.79
CA VAL A 428 22.89 8.43 9.31
C VAL A 428 22.07 9.27 10.28
N ASP A 429 22.73 10.06 11.14
CA ASP A 429 22.02 10.89 12.11
C ASP A 429 21.30 12.04 11.42
N ASP A 430 21.94 12.75 10.48
CA ASP A 430 21.29 13.83 9.71
C ASP A 430 20.08 13.30 8.92
N LEU A 431 20.20 12.09 8.36
CA LEU A 431 19.10 11.44 7.66
C LEU A 431 17.92 11.14 8.60
N PHE A 432 18.20 10.68 9.81
CA PHE A 432 17.16 10.37 10.80
C PHE A 432 16.47 11.64 11.28
N ASP A 433 17.22 12.68 11.62
CA ASP A 433 16.65 13.95 12.06
C ASP A 433 15.79 14.56 10.93
N ALA A 434 16.31 14.62 9.69
CA ALA A 434 15.55 15.09 8.54
C ALA A 434 14.28 14.27 8.26
N SER A 435 14.30 12.95 8.49
CA SER A 435 13.13 12.08 8.32
C SER A 435 12.04 12.38 9.36
N VAL A 436 12.42 12.68 10.59
CA VAL A 436 11.50 13.04 11.68
C VAL A 436 10.93 14.44 11.44
N ASP A 437 11.77 15.40 11.07
CA ASP A 437 11.36 16.77 10.74
C ASP A 437 10.39 16.79 9.56
N MET A 438 10.63 15.99 8.52
CA MET A 438 9.71 15.85 7.39
C MET A 438 8.38 15.22 7.83
N ALA A 439 8.42 14.21 8.70
CA ALA A 439 7.20 13.61 9.26
C ALA A 439 6.40 14.63 10.10
N MET A 440 7.09 15.53 10.82
CA MET A 440 6.47 16.66 11.53
C MET A 440 5.83 17.66 10.56
N LYS A 441 6.57 18.07 9.52
CA LYS A 441 6.08 19.00 8.49
C LYS A 441 4.85 18.46 7.74
N LYS A 442 4.76 17.15 7.56
CA LYS A 442 3.58 16.48 6.96
C LYS A 442 2.43 16.26 7.96
N GLY A 443 2.58 16.67 9.23
CA GLY A 443 1.56 16.57 10.26
C GLY A 443 1.26 15.15 10.73
N ILE A 444 2.23 14.23 10.58
CA ILE A 444 2.07 12.82 10.99
C ILE A 444 2.47 12.63 12.46
N VAL A 445 3.53 13.33 12.87
CA VAL A 445 4.06 13.34 14.24
C VAL A 445 4.16 14.78 14.73
N GLU A 446 4.02 14.99 16.03
CA GLU A 446 4.14 16.30 16.67
C GLU A 446 5.35 16.33 17.61
N SER A 447 5.80 17.53 17.99
CA SER A 447 6.87 17.68 18.99
C SER A 447 6.48 16.98 20.31
N GLY A 448 7.36 16.13 20.81
CA GLY A 448 7.16 15.25 21.96
C GLY A 448 6.62 13.85 21.64
N ASP A 449 6.17 13.57 20.41
CA ASP A 449 5.74 12.23 20.01
C ASP A 449 6.94 11.27 19.96
N LEU A 450 6.74 10.03 20.40
CA LEU A 450 7.74 8.98 20.25
C LEU A 450 7.64 8.32 18.87
N VAL A 451 8.76 8.12 18.19
CA VAL A 451 8.87 7.36 16.95
C VAL A 451 9.91 6.25 17.08
N VAL A 452 9.70 5.17 16.33
CA VAL A 452 10.70 4.11 16.17
C VAL A 452 11.24 4.17 14.75
N ILE A 453 12.54 4.40 14.63
CA ILE A 453 13.26 4.53 13.39
C ILE A 453 13.94 3.20 13.05
N THR A 454 13.86 2.76 11.80
CA THR A 454 14.62 1.61 11.30
C THR A 454 15.13 1.82 9.87
N ALA A 455 16.35 1.35 9.60
CA ALA A 455 16.99 1.46 8.30
C ALA A 455 18.06 0.37 8.09
N GLY A 456 18.59 0.31 6.87
CA GLY A 456 19.82 -0.40 6.55
C GLY A 456 21.03 0.54 6.55
N VAL A 457 22.10 0.16 7.25
CA VAL A 457 23.39 0.86 7.20
C VAL A 457 24.50 -0.08 6.70
N PRO A 458 25.47 0.41 5.89
CA PRO A 458 25.70 1.82 5.51
C PRO A 458 24.67 2.38 4.52
N LEU A 459 24.47 3.71 4.55
CA LEU A 459 23.51 4.39 3.67
C LEU A 459 23.87 4.21 2.19
N GLY A 460 22.85 4.14 1.34
CA GLY A 460 23.02 4.00 -0.10
C GLY A 460 23.26 2.56 -0.58
N VAL A 461 23.54 1.62 0.33
CA VAL A 461 23.63 0.19 0.00
C VAL A 461 22.28 -0.48 0.24
N SER A 462 21.72 -1.10 -0.80
CA SER A 462 20.50 -1.91 -0.70
C SER A 462 20.80 -3.31 -0.16
N GLY A 463 19.87 -3.89 0.60
CA GLY A 463 19.84 -5.35 0.84
C GLY A 463 19.66 -5.79 2.29
N THR A 464 19.93 -4.94 3.29
CA THR A 464 19.76 -5.31 4.71
C THR A 464 19.04 -4.24 5.51
N THR A 465 18.34 -4.66 6.55
CA THR A 465 17.83 -3.78 7.62
C THR A 465 18.46 -4.25 8.92
N ASN A 466 19.27 -3.42 9.55
CA ASN A 466 20.12 -3.81 10.67
C ASN A 466 20.11 -2.81 11.85
N LEU A 467 19.33 -1.73 11.76
CA LEU A 467 19.28 -0.69 12.79
C LEU A 467 17.86 -0.45 13.29
N ILE A 468 17.74 -0.27 14.62
CA ILE A 468 16.55 0.25 15.30
C ILE A 468 16.99 1.39 16.24
N LYS A 469 16.27 2.53 16.22
CA LYS A 469 16.48 3.69 17.09
C LYS A 469 15.14 4.19 17.59
N VAL A 470 14.97 4.33 18.90
CA VAL A 470 13.83 5.04 19.48
C VAL A 470 14.20 6.52 19.56
N HIS A 471 13.30 7.39 19.11
CA HIS A 471 13.56 8.82 19.02
C HIS A 471 12.32 9.61 19.44
N VAL A 472 12.52 10.75 20.09
CA VAL A 472 11.43 11.67 20.43
C VAL A 472 11.44 12.79 19.40
N ALA A 473 10.31 13.02 18.75
CA ALA A 473 10.18 14.04 17.72
C ALA A 473 10.32 15.45 18.33
N GLY A 474 11.01 16.33 17.61
CA GLY A 474 11.35 17.67 18.04
C GLY A 474 12.66 17.73 18.83
N HIS A 475 13.30 18.90 18.82
CA HIS A 475 14.54 19.12 19.56
C HIS A 475 14.22 19.47 21.02
N ILE A 476 13.96 18.46 21.84
CA ILE A 476 13.81 18.64 23.29
C ILE A 476 15.19 18.99 23.86
N LEU A 477 15.31 20.23 24.34
CA LEU A 477 16.50 20.70 25.03
C LEU A 477 16.51 20.28 26.50
N MET A 478 15.33 20.18 27.11
CA MET A 478 15.17 19.92 28.54
C MET A 478 13.83 19.28 28.86
N THR A 479 13.81 18.41 29.88
CA THR A 479 12.58 17.87 30.46
C THR A 479 12.53 18.14 31.96
N GLY A 480 11.33 18.19 32.52
CA GLY A 480 11.12 18.40 33.95
C GLY A 480 9.66 18.22 34.35
N LYS A 481 9.35 18.51 35.60
CA LYS A 481 7.97 18.54 36.10
C LYS A 481 7.36 19.90 35.80
N GLY A 482 6.48 19.94 34.80
CA GLY A 482 5.74 21.15 34.45
C GLY A 482 4.60 21.43 35.43
N LEU A 483 4.30 22.71 35.64
CA LEU A 483 3.26 23.19 36.53
C LEU A 483 2.32 24.13 35.77
N GLY A 484 1.04 23.78 35.77
CA GLY A 484 0.01 24.45 34.96
C GLY A 484 -0.10 23.90 33.54
N ASP A 485 -1.06 24.42 32.78
CA ASP A 485 -1.43 23.89 31.45
C ASP A 485 -1.06 24.83 30.29
N LYS A 486 -0.20 25.82 30.55
CA LYS A 486 0.17 26.84 29.57
C LYS A 486 1.46 26.49 28.82
N SER A 487 1.64 27.13 27.69
CA SER A 487 2.92 27.15 26.99
C SER A 487 3.29 28.57 26.60
N VAL A 488 4.59 28.82 26.45
CA VAL A 488 5.12 30.11 26.00
C VAL A 488 6.30 29.88 25.07
N THR A 489 6.39 30.69 24.01
CA THR A 489 7.55 30.71 23.12
C THR A 489 8.28 32.05 23.30
N ALA A 490 9.53 32.01 23.75
CA ALA A 490 10.34 33.21 24.00
C ALA A 490 11.85 32.88 23.97
N ASN A 491 12.70 33.91 24.10
CA ASN A 491 14.13 33.69 24.27
C ASN A 491 14.42 33.18 25.70
N LEU A 492 15.47 32.39 25.84
CA LEU A 492 15.99 31.97 27.13
C LEU A 492 16.91 33.03 27.72
N CYS A 493 16.69 33.34 29.00
CA CYS A 493 17.65 34.02 29.86
C CYS A 493 18.15 33.05 30.93
N VAL A 494 19.36 32.53 30.74
CA VAL A 494 20.06 31.67 31.68
C VAL A 494 20.90 32.54 32.61
N ALA A 495 20.48 32.63 33.87
CA ALA A 495 21.12 33.46 34.88
C ALA A 495 20.96 32.85 36.28
N SER A 496 22.07 32.72 36.99
CA SER A 496 22.10 32.19 38.37
C SER A 496 22.20 33.30 39.43
N THR A 497 22.52 34.54 39.04
CA THR A 497 22.66 35.71 39.93
C THR A 497 21.84 36.90 39.44
N ILE A 498 21.54 37.86 40.33
CA ILE A 498 20.82 39.09 39.97
C ILE A 498 21.60 39.92 38.95
N GLU A 499 22.93 40.01 39.09
CA GLU A 499 23.79 40.74 38.14
C GLU A 499 23.71 40.16 36.71
N GLU A 500 23.62 38.83 36.59
CA GLU A 500 23.44 38.18 35.29
C GLU A 500 22.05 38.45 34.69
N MET A 501 21.02 38.51 35.53
CA MET A 501 19.66 38.87 35.11
C MET A 501 19.60 40.33 34.64
N GLU A 502 20.22 41.28 35.36
CA GLU A 502 20.29 42.69 34.97
C GLU A 502 20.88 42.89 33.58
N LYS A 503 21.87 42.08 33.23
CA LYS A 503 22.59 42.19 31.96
C LYS A 503 21.87 41.53 30.79
N ASN A 504 21.24 40.37 31.02
CA ASN A 504 20.80 39.48 29.94
C ASN A 504 19.29 39.34 29.81
N PHE A 505 18.51 39.67 30.85
CA PHE A 505 17.06 39.43 30.87
C PHE A 505 16.29 40.56 30.19
N HIS A 506 15.38 40.18 29.29
CA HIS A 506 14.39 41.09 28.71
C HIS A 506 12.97 40.65 29.12
N ALA A 507 12.06 41.62 29.22
CA ALA A 507 10.67 41.32 29.57
C ALA A 507 10.05 40.37 28.53
N GLY A 508 9.41 39.31 29.01
CA GLY A 508 8.86 38.23 28.18
C GLY A 508 9.78 37.02 28.00
N ASP A 509 11.06 37.11 28.37
CA ASP A 509 11.98 35.96 28.30
C ASP A 509 11.58 34.84 29.27
N ILE A 510 12.00 33.61 28.94
CA ILE A 510 11.92 32.46 29.85
C ILE A 510 13.18 32.46 30.71
N LEU A 511 13.01 32.62 32.02
CA LEU A 511 14.12 32.63 32.97
C LEU A 511 14.54 31.20 33.35
N VAL A 512 15.82 30.88 33.18
CA VAL A 512 16.43 29.59 33.53
C VAL A 512 17.43 29.82 34.67
N THR A 513 17.20 29.19 35.83
CA THR A 513 18.07 29.31 37.00
C THR A 513 18.10 28.00 37.81
N LYS A 514 18.97 27.88 38.80
CA LYS A 514 18.98 26.72 39.70
C LYS A 514 17.78 26.72 40.64
N GLU A 515 17.51 27.87 41.25
CA GLU A 515 16.39 28.10 42.16
C GLU A 515 16.02 29.59 42.11
N THR A 516 14.76 29.90 42.43
CA THR A 516 14.28 31.28 42.51
C THR A 516 14.18 31.75 43.96
N THR A 517 14.45 33.02 44.23
CA THR A 517 14.30 33.64 45.54
C THR A 517 13.44 34.92 45.48
N ASN A 518 13.08 35.47 46.64
CA ASN A 518 12.31 36.73 46.73
C ASN A 518 13.02 37.92 46.05
N GLU A 519 14.36 37.92 46.02
CA GLU A 519 15.16 38.99 45.40
C GLU A 519 14.98 39.03 43.87
N MET A 520 14.63 37.89 43.27
CA MET A 520 14.42 37.77 41.82
C MET A 520 13.02 38.23 41.37
N MET A 521 12.12 38.59 42.29
CA MET A 521 10.73 38.96 42.00
C MET A 521 10.55 40.09 40.95
N PRO A 522 11.39 41.13 40.88
CA PRO A 522 11.28 42.14 39.82
C PRO A 522 11.40 41.58 38.39
N TYR A 523 12.18 40.50 38.23
CA TYR A 523 12.37 39.78 36.96
C TYR A 523 11.28 38.74 36.73
N LEU A 524 10.95 37.95 37.76
CA LEU A 524 9.92 36.92 37.69
C LEU A 524 8.55 37.49 37.29
N LYS A 525 8.20 38.68 37.78
CA LYS A 525 6.97 39.40 37.38
C LYS A 525 6.89 39.77 35.90
N LYS A 526 8.04 39.84 35.22
CA LYS A 526 8.18 40.20 33.81
C LYS A 526 8.51 39.01 32.91
N ALA A 527 8.74 37.82 33.49
CA ALA A 527 9.12 36.64 32.75
C ALA A 527 7.91 36.05 32.00
N GLY A 528 8.14 35.53 30.81
CA GLY A 528 7.14 34.77 30.05
C GLY A 528 6.97 33.35 30.59
N GLY A 529 8.01 32.80 31.23
CA GLY A 529 8.01 31.47 31.86
C GLY A 529 9.25 31.25 32.73
N ILE A 530 9.26 30.17 33.52
CA ILE A 530 10.35 29.87 34.46
C ILE A 530 10.80 28.41 34.32
N VAL A 531 12.11 28.18 34.25
CA VAL A 531 12.72 26.84 34.30
C VAL A 531 13.70 26.79 35.46
N VAL A 532 13.52 25.84 36.38
CA VAL A 532 14.43 25.64 37.52
C VAL A 532 14.94 24.23 37.65
N GLU A 533 16.21 24.10 38.05
CA GLU A 533 16.83 22.81 38.37
C GLU A 533 16.27 22.21 39.67
N ALA A 534 15.92 23.06 40.63
CA ALA A 534 15.37 22.64 41.91
C ALA A 534 14.03 21.88 41.75
N PHE A 535 13.89 20.80 42.53
CA PHE A 535 12.70 19.94 42.50
C PHE A 535 11.71 20.34 43.60
N GLY A 536 10.42 20.41 43.27
CA GLY A 536 9.35 20.56 44.27
C GLY A 536 8.13 21.30 43.76
N SER A 537 6.94 20.72 43.95
CA SER A 537 5.64 21.34 43.60
C SER A 537 5.24 22.50 44.52
N HIS A 538 5.97 22.69 45.62
CA HIS A 538 5.81 23.82 46.55
C HIS A 538 7.06 24.69 46.61
N SER A 539 7.95 24.58 45.62
CA SER A 539 9.12 25.46 45.51
C SER A 539 8.70 26.91 45.30
N HIS A 540 9.59 27.85 45.60
CA HIS A 540 9.34 29.27 45.36
C HIS A 540 8.94 29.53 43.89
N ALA A 541 9.60 28.87 42.93
CA ALA A 541 9.30 28.98 41.50
C ALA A 541 7.88 28.48 41.16
N ALA A 542 7.46 27.38 41.78
CA ALA A 542 6.11 26.83 41.62
C ALA A 542 5.03 27.80 42.09
N ILE A 543 5.20 28.37 43.30
CA ILE A 543 4.24 29.29 43.90
C ILE A 543 4.15 30.57 43.06
N VAL A 544 5.31 31.14 42.67
CA VAL A 544 5.35 32.37 41.87
C VAL A 544 4.73 32.17 40.50
N GLY A 545 5.09 31.10 39.78
CA GLY A 545 4.56 30.86 38.45
C GLY A 545 3.06 30.61 38.41
N LEU A 546 2.54 29.84 39.36
CA LEU A 546 1.09 29.64 39.50
C LEU A 546 0.37 30.95 39.86
N SER A 547 0.97 31.79 40.71
CA SER A 547 0.38 33.09 41.09
C SER A 547 0.40 34.11 39.97
N LEU A 548 1.43 34.06 39.10
CA LEU A 548 1.57 34.93 37.93
C LEU A 548 0.91 34.35 36.67
N ASP A 549 0.37 33.13 36.77
CA ASP A 549 -0.29 32.42 35.67
C ASP A 549 0.60 32.28 34.42
N ILE A 550 1.89 31.94 34.65
CA ILE A 550 2.91 31.68 33.63
C ILE A 550 3.40 30.22 33.71
N PRO A 551 3.81 29.60 32.58
CA PRO A 551 4.30 28.22 32.59
C PRO A 551 5.60 28.07 33.37
N VAL A 552 5.69 27.02 34.19
CA VAL A 552 6.88 26.70 34.98
C VAL A 552 7.30 25.25 34.77
N LEU A 553 8.61 25.04 34.65
CA LEU A 553 9.26 23.72 34.67
C LEU A 553 10.18 23.61 35.88
N THR A 554 9.94 22.63 36.74
CA THR A 554 10.77 22.34 37.92
C THR A 554 11.51 21.02 37.73
N GLY A 555 12.61 20.80 38.47
CA GLY A 555 13.39 19.57 38.35
C GLY A 555 14.09 19.39 37.01
N ALA A 556 14.30 20.48 36.26
CA ALA A 556 14.99 20.51 34.99
C ALA A 556 16.50 20.35 35.24
N THR A 557 16.96 19.11 35.45
CA THR A 557 18.32 18.83 35.95
C THR A 557 19.37 19.38 34.98
N SER A 558 20.32 20.15 35.49
CA SER A 558 21.39 20.78 34.70
C SER A 558 20.90 21.79 33.64
N ALA A 559 19.70 22.37 33.82
CA ALA A 559 19.16 23.36 32.90
C ALA A 559 20.08 24.56 32.67
N THR A 560 20.79 25.03 33.71
CA THR A 560 21.68 26.18 33.61
C THR A 560 22.95 25.91 32.81
N SER A 561 23.33 24.65 32.59
CA SER A 561 24.51 24.28 31.81
C SER A 561 24.17 23.82 30.38
N ILE A 562 22.99 23.23 30.19
CA ILE A 562 22.52 22.72 28.89
C ILE A 562 21.92 23.84 28.03
N LEU A 563 21.09 24.70 28.65
CA LEU A 563 20.42 25.78 27.95
C LEU A 563 21.36 26.99 27.79
N LYS A 564 21.16 27.76 26.71
CA LYS A 564 22.01 28.91 26.39
C LYS A 564 21.19 30.19 26.27
N ASN A 565 21.76 31.30 26.76
CA ASN A 565 21.20 32.64 26.62
C ASN A 565 20.88 32.97 25.16
N GLY A 566 19.71 33.57 24.93
CA GLY A 566 19.24 34.02 23.62
C GLY A 566 18.68 32.93 22.71
N ALA A 567 18.67 31.66 23.12
CA ALA A 567 18.02 30.59 22.37
C ALA A 567 16.50 30.81 22.35
N TYR A 568 15.87 30.73 21.18
CA TYR A 568 14.42 30.85 21.03
C TYR A 568 13.77 29.47 21.19
N VAL A 569 12.91 29.31 22.19
CA VAL A 569 12.37 28.01 22.59
C VAL A 569 10.90 28.09 22.96
N ASN A 570 10.21 26.96 22.85
CA ASN A 570 8.91 26.77 23.47
C ASN A 570 9.08 26.04 24.82
N LEU A 571 8.49 26.60 25.87
CA LEU A 571 8.30 25.95 27.16
C LEU A 571 6.85 25.50 27.27
N ASP A 572 6.61 24.19 27.32
CA ASP A 572 5.28 23.58 27.49
C ASP A 572 5.20 22.93 28.89
N SER A 573 4.46 23.58 29.80
CA SER A 573 4.32 23.07 31.18
C SER A 573 3.38 21.87 31.27
N LYS A 574 2.49 21.67 30.29
CA LYS A 574 1.61 20.49 30.27
C LYS A 574 2.39 19.24 29.89
N LYS A 575 3.28 19.35 28.90
CA LYS A 575 4.17 18.25 28.47
C LYS A 575 5.42 18.12 29.35
N GLY A 576 5.79 19.18 30.07
CA GLY A 576 6.99 19.18 30.92
C GLY A 576 8.29 19.24 30.13
N VAL A 577 8.32 20.01 29.03
CA VAL A 577 9.46 20.04 28.10
C VAL A 577 9.81 21.47 27.68
N VAL A 578 11.09 21.68 27.35
CA VAL A 578 11.58 22.84 26.60
C VAL A 578 12.08 22.36 25.24
N THR A 579 11.56 22.92 24.16
CA THR A 579 11.90 22.52 22.79
C THR A 579 12.45 23.69 21.98
N VAL A 580 13.42 23.44 21.10
CA VAL A 580 13.90 24.46 20.14
C VAL A 580 12.76 24.83 19.20
N GLU A 581 12.56 26.13 19.00
CA GLU A 581 11.70 26.68 17.95
C GLU A 581 12.60 27.31 16.89
N GLN A 582 12.46 26.90 15.63
CA GLN A 582 13.11 27.59 14.52
C GLN A 582 12.31 28.85 14.18
N ARG A 583 13.00 29.98 14.03
CA ARG A 583 12.39 31.25 13.62
C ARG A 583 11.88 31.24 12.19
#